data_AF-A0A8T4BX24-F1
#
_entry.id   AF-A0A8T4BX24-F1
#
_cell.length_a   1.000
_cell.length_b   1.000
_cell.length_c   1.000
_cell.angle_alpha   90.00
_cell.angle_beta   90.00
_cell.angle_gamma   90.00
#
_symmetry.space_group_name_H-M   'P 1'
#
loop_
_entity.id
_entity.type
_entity.pdbx_description
1 polymer ?
#
loop_
_entity_poly.entity_id
_entity_poly.type
_entity_poly.pdbx_seq_one_letter_code
_entity_poly.pdbx_strand_id
1 'polypeptide(L)'
;MQLSDDFLLNLSQGKKVVLIDSGVNQKYPKAIRQGVDVILNCLNYAWFNKPIQDKFYKRIWRSLDKITKTRLKYYKKLLNTDKLYLLPLGFETAKDGNYVYYDNKLKGVEVP
;
A
#
# COMPACT_ATOMS: atom_id res chain seq x y z
N MET A 1 -1.82 -1.70 -11.84
CA MET A 1 -1.63 -0.84 -10.65
C MET A 1 -0.14 -0.54 -10.54
N GLN A 2 0.26 0.71 -10.80
CA GLN A 2 1.66 1.11 -10.58
C GLN A 2 1.76 1.77 -9.20
N LEU A 3 2.63 1.25 -8.35
CA LEU A 3 2.96 1.89 -7.07
C LEU A 3 3.87 3.10 -7.34
N SER A 4 3.76 4.17 -6.55
CA SER A 4 4.60 5.37 -6.71
C SER A 4 6.04 5.14 -6.21
N ASP A 5 6.97 5.98 -6.67
CA ASP A 5 8.39 5.88 -6.29
C ASP A 5 8.57 6.24 -4.82
N ASP A 6 7.88 7.28 -4.35
CA ASP A 6 7.88 7.66 -2.93
C ASP A 6 7.34 6.52 -2.04
N PHE A 7 6.30 5.82 -2.49
CA PHE A 7 5.75 4.69 -1.75
C PHE A 7 6.78 3.57 -1.58
N LEU A 8 7.41 3.15 -2.70
CA LEU A 8 8.39 2.07 -2.69
C LEU A 8 9.67 2.47 -1.96
N LEU A 9 10.14 3.71 -2.14
CA LEU A 9 11.31 4.22 -1.47
C LEU A 9 11.11 4.29 0.05
N ASN A 10 10.01 4.88 0.52
CA ASN A 10 9.75 4.98 1.95
C ASN A 10 9.62 3.58 2.59
N LEU A 11 8.93 2.64 1.94
CA LEU A 11 8.87 1.25 2.42
C LEU A 11 10.24 0.58 2.43
N SER A 12 11.08 0.79 1.40
CA SER A 12 12.42 0.18 1.36
C SER A 12 13.33 0.70 2.47
N GLN A 13 13.12 1.94 2.93
CA GLN A 13 13.81 2.53 4.08
C GLN A 13 13.23 2.11 5.44
N GLY A 14 12.26 1.19 5.48
CA GLY A 14 11.63 0.75 6.73
C GLY A 14 10.69 1.77 7.36
N LYS A 15 10.32 2.83 6.62
CA LYS A 15 9.38 3.83 7.13
C LYS A 15 7.96 3.24 7.17
N LYS A 16 7.19 3.72 8.13
CA LYS A 16 5.76 3.46 8.23
C LYS A 16 5.03 4.20 7.12
N VAL A 17 4.38 3.46 6.23
CA VAL A 17 3.53 4.00 5.17
C VAL A 17 2.08 3.70 5.50
N VAL A 18 1.24 4.72 5.38
CA VAL A 18 -0.20 4.63 5.68
C VAL A 18 -0.95 4.75 4.36
N LEU A 19 -1.74 3.73 4.04
CA LEU A 19 -2.56 3.69 2.84
C LEU A 19 -3.98 4.07 3.24
N ILE A 20 -4.39 5.24 2.80
CA ILE A 20 -5.69 5.82 3.11
C ILE A 20 -6.57 5.67 1.88
N ASP A 21 -7.75 5.10 2.08
CA ASP A 21 -8.80 5.12 1.08
C ASP A 21 -10.15 5.34 1.80
N SER A 22 -11.02 6.06 1.13
CA SER A 22 -12.24 6.59 1.73
C SER A 22 -13.35 6.49 0.71
N GLY A 23 -14.50 6.01 1.13
CA GLY A 23 -15.65 5.83 0.27
C GLY A 23 -16.94 6.22 0.96
N VAL A 24 -17.92 6.57 0.15
CA VAL A 24 -19.29 6.81 0.61
C VAL A 24 -19.85 5.46 1.11
N ASN A 25 -20.19 5.38 2.40
CA ASN A 25 -20.85 4.24 3.05
C ASN A 25 -20.02 2.95 3.27
N GLN A 26 -18.68 3.00 3.27
CA GLN A 26 -17.86 1.85 3.69
C GLN A 26 -16.67 2.24 4.56
N LYS A 27 -16.75 1.89 5.85
CA LYS A 27 -15.67 2.06 6.82
C LYS A 27 -14.36 1.36 6.43
N TYR A 28 -14.44 0.24 5.70
CA TYR A 28 -13.28 -0.48 5.16
C TYR A 28 -13.53 -0.92 3.72
N PRO A 29 -13.15 -0.09 2.73
CA PRO A 29 -13.25 -0.47 1.33
C PRO A 29 -12.56 -1.82 1.07
N LYS A 30 -13.20 -2.68 0.26
CA LYS A 30 -12.62 -3.97 -0.14
C LYS A 30 -11.25 -3.80 -0.81
N ALA A 31 -11.06 -2.67 -1.50
CA ALA A 31 -9.81 -2.26 -2.13
C ALA A 31 -8.66 -2.16 -1.12
N ILE A 32 -8.88 -1.54 0.05
CA ILE A 32 -7.87 -1.48 1.12
C ILE A 32 -7.54 -2.87 1.62
N ARG A 33 -8.57 -3.62 2.01
CA ARG A 33 -8.39 -4.91 2.69
C ARG A 33 -7.64 -5.91 1.82
N GLN A 34 -8.03 -6.05 0.55
CA GLN A 34 -7.37 -7.00 -0.35
C GLN A 34 -6.12 -6.40 -0.99
N GLY A 35 -6.11 -5.10 -1.28
CA GLY A 35 -4.98 -4.42 -1.93
C GLY A 35 -3.73 -4.39 -1.04
N VAL A 36 -3.88 -4.10 0.25
CA VAL A 36 -2.75 -4.11 1.20
C VAL A 36 -2.13 -5.50 1.29
N ASP A 37 -2.93 -6.55 1.43
CA ASP A 37 -2.42 -7.91 1.48
C ASP A 37 -1.72 -8.31 0.18
N VAL A 38 -2.27 -7.93 -0.98
CA VAL A 38 -1.63 -8.15 -2.28
C VAL A 38 -0.26 -7.46 -2.34
N ILE A 39 -0.19 -6.19 -1.96
CA ILE A 39 1.06 -5.41 -1.96
C ILE A 39 2.08 -6.08 -1.02
N LEU A 40 1.68 -6.38 0.21
CA LEU A 40 2.55 -7.01 1.20
C LEU A 40 3.06 -8.37 0.71
N ASN A 41 2.22 -9.21 0.12
CA ASN A 41 2.64 -10.50 -0.42
C ASN A 41 3.66 -10.33 -1.57
N CYS A 42 3.39 -9.42 -2.50
CA CYS A 42 4.28 -9.18 -3.65
C CYS A 42 5.63 -8.63 -3.20
N LEU A 43 5.65 -7.66 -2.28
CA LEU A 43 6.87 -7.08 -1.75
C LEU A 43 7.64 -8.08 -0.88
N ASN A 44 6.95 -8.86 -0.05
CA ASN A 44 7.59 -9.89 0.77
C ASN A 44 8.32 -10.93 -0.07
N TYR A 45 7.70 -11.34 -1.18
CA TYR A 45 8.33 -12.22 -2.15
C TYR A 45 9.50 -11.55 -2.87
N ALA A 46 9.30 -10.35 -3.41
CA ALA A 46 10.31 -9.66 -4.21
C ALA A 46 11.56 -9.28 -3.39
N TRP A 47 11.37 -8.75 -2.18
CA TRP A 47 12.44 -8.14 -1.39
C TRP A 47 13.07 -9.10 -0.40
N PHE A 48 12.27 -9.93 0.27
CA PHE A 48 12.75 -10.82 1.33
C PHE A 48 12.76 -12.30 0.94
N ASN A 49 12.45 -12.62 -0.33
CA ASN A 49 12.35 -14.00 -0.83
C ASN A 49 11.36 -14.87 -0.01
N LYS A 50 10.35 -14.27 0.62
CA LYS A 50 9.33 -15.02 1.36
C LYS A 50 8.34 -15.65 0.38
N PRO A 51 8.05 -16.97 0.47
CA PRO A 51 7.20 -17.64 -0.51
C PRO A 51 5.76 -17.15 -0.43
N ILE A 52 5.12 -17.01 -1.60
CA ILE A 52 3.68 -16.74 -1.70
C ILE A 52 2.93 -18.06 -1.56
N GLN A 53 2.23 -18.25 -0.45
CA GLN A 53 1.49 -19.49 -0.16
C GLN A 53 0.14 -19.54 -0.87
N ASP A 54 -0.59 -18.42 -0.91
CA ASP A 54 -1.94 -18.38 -1.49
C ASP A 54 -1.91 -18.37 -3.04
N LYS A 55 -2.75 -19.22 -3.64
CA LYS A 55 -2.92 -19.32 -5.10
C LYS A 55 -3.41 -18.01 -5.72
N PHE A 56 -4.25 -17.27 -5.03
CA PHE A 56 -4.75 -15.95 -5.45
C PHE A 56 -3.60 -14.95 -5.60
N TYR A 57 -2.76 -14.80 -4.57
CA TYR A 57 -1.60 -13.89 -4.62
C TYR A 57 -0.56 -14.35 -5.65
N LYS A 58 -0.37 -15.67 -5.79
CA LYS A 58 0.53 -16.23 -6.81
C LYS A 58 0.06 -15.89 -8.23
N ARG A 59 -1.24 -15.91 -8.48
CA ARG A 59 -1.83 -15.48 -9.76
C ARG A 59 -1.56 -14.01 -10.02
N ILE A 60 -1.77 -13.15 -9.02
CA ILE A 60 -1.52 -11.71 -9.13
C ILE A 60 -0.04 -11.41 -9.42
N TRP A 61 0.87 -12.03 -8.66
CA TRP A 61 2.31 -11.88 -8.89
C TRP A 61 2.71 -12.27 -10.33
N ARG A 62 2.15 -13.37 -10.84
CA ARG A 62 2.39 -13.83 -12.21
C ARG A 62 1.88 -12.82 -13.24
N SER A 63 0.71 -12.21 -13.01
CA SER A 63 0.13 -11.20 -13.90
C SER A 63 0.80 -9.83 -13.83
N LEU A 64 1.69 -9.56 -12.87
CA LEU A 64 2.45 -8.31 -12.86
C LEU A 64 3.34 -8.22 -14.11
N ASP A 65 3.32 -7.05 -14.75
CA ASP A 65 4.14 -6.77 -15.92
C ASP A 65 5.64 -6.76 -15.59
N LYS A 66 6.46 -6.85 -16.64
CA LYS A 66 7.92 -6.82 -16.52
C LYS A 66 8.42 -5.52 -15.91
N ILE A 67 7.76 -4.41 -16.22
CA ILE A 67 8.12 -3.06 -15.75
C ILE A 67 7.99 -2.99 -14.23
N THR A 68 6.84 -3.39 -13.68
CA THR A 68 6.59 -3.42 -12.24
C THR A 68 7.60 -4.33 -11.54
N LYS A 69 7.83 -5.54 -12.04
CA LYS A 69 8.83 -6.46 -11.46
C LYS A 69 10.24 -5.87 -11.48
N THR A 70 10.61 -5.17 -12.56
CA THR A 70 11.91 -4.48 -12.68
C THR A 70 12.03 -3.36 -11.65
N ARG A 71 10.97 -2.58 -11.47
CA ARG A 71 10.91 -1.51 -10.47
C ARG A 71 11.01 -2.05 -9.05
N LEU A 72 10.28 -3.12 -8.72
CA LEU A 72 10.42 -3.80 -7.42
C LEU A 72 11.85 -4.30 -7.19
N LYS A 73 12.53 -4.83 -8.22
CA LYS A 73 13.93 -5.25 -8.13
C LYS A 73 14.89 -4.07 -7.93
N TYR A 74 14.60 -2.91 -8.52
CA TYR A 74 15.38 -1.70 -8.30
C TYR A 74 15.33 -1.29 -6.82
N TYR A 75 14.13 -1.16 -6.24
CA TYR A 75 13.97 -0.77 -4.83
C TYR A 75 14.48 -1.80 -3.82
N LYS A 76 14.54 -3.09 -4.20
CA LYS A 76 15.21 -4.12 -3.40
C LYS A 76 16.68 -3.77 -3.11
N LYS A 77 17.37 -3.09 -4.04
CA LYS A 77 18.77 -2.67 -3.82
C LYS A 77 18.91 -1.60 -2.75
N LEU A 78 17.82 -0.89 -2.44
CA LEU A 78 17.75 0.19 -1.46
C LEU A 78 17.11 -0.27 -0.14
N LEU A 79 17.02 -1.59 0.08
CA LEU A 79 16.34 -2.17 1.23
C LEU A 79 17.21 -2.01 2.49
N ASN A 80 16.73 -1.21 3.43
CA ASN A 80 17.38 -0.92 4.71
C ASN A 80 16.49 -1.32 5.90
N THR A 81 15.70 -2.38 5.72
CA THR A 81 14.75 -2.91 6.70
C THR A 81 14.62 -4.42 6.54
N ASP A 82 14.19 -5.11 7.58
CA ASP A 82 13.88 -6.54 7.61
C ASP A 82 12.37 -6.82 7.46
N LYS A 83 11.54 -5.77 7.59
CA LYS A 83 10.08 -5.85 7.52
C LYS A 83 9.44 -4.63 6.86
N LEU A 84 8.19 -4.80 6.43
CA LEU A 84 7.37 -3.77 5.82
C LEU A 84 6.35 -3.26 6.84
N TYR A 85 6.21 -1.94 6.92
CA TYR A 85 5.21 -1.27 7.75
C TYR A 85 4.20 -0.56 6.87
N LEU A 86 3.17 -1.30 6.45
CA LEU A 86 2.06 -0.77 5.66
C LEU A 86 0.78 -0.84 6.49
N LEU A 87 0.22 0.31 6.85
CA LEU A 87 -1.04 0.37 7.60
C LEU A 87 -2.20 0.79 6.70
N PRO A 88 -3.27 -0.03 6.61
CA PRO A 88 -4.52 0.40 6.00
C PRO A 88 -5.29 1.34 6.94
N LEU A 89 -5.72 2.49 6.45
CA LEU A 89 -6.73 3.34 7.11
C LEU A 89 -7.91 3.54 6.17
N GLY A 90 -9.06 2.99 6.57
CA GLY A 90 -10.35 3.24 5.92
C GLY A 90 -11.18 4.19 6.76
N PHE A 91 -11.90 5.11 6.12
CA PHE A 91 -12.96 5.86 6.79
C PHE A 91 -14.07 6.26 5.83
N GLU A 92 -15.28 6.33 6.37
CA GLU A 92 -16.43 6.88 5.67
C GLU A 92 -16.30 8.39 5.52
N THR A 93 -16.70 8.88 4.35
CA THR A 93 -16.79 10.30 4.06
C THR A 93 -17.79 10.52 2.93
N ALA A 94 -18.56 11.60 3.03
CA ALA A 94 -19.34 12.16 1.93
C ALA A 94 -18.68 13.44 1.37
N LYS A 95 -17.42 13.72 1.78
CA LYS A 95 -16.67 14.95 1.48
C LYS A 95 -15.64 14.69 0.36
N ASP A 96 -16.05 14.01 -0.70
CA ASP A 96 -15.18 13.73 -1.85
C ASP A 96 -14.64 15.05 -2.45
N GLY A 97 -13.34 15.07 -2.78
CA GLY A 97 -12.67 16.25 -3.32
C GLY A 97 -12.31 17.36 -2.31
N ASN A 98 -12.72 17.26 -1.04
CA ASN A 98 -12.38 18.27 -0.03
C ASN A 98 -11.03 17.98 0.65
N TYR A 99 -9.94 18.38 -0.01
CA TYR A 99 -8.57 18.15 0.48
C TYR A 99 -8.29 18.76 1.87
N VAL A 100 -8.91 19.90 2.20
CA VAL A 100 -8.75 20.54 3.52
C VAL A 100 -9.34 19.66 4.63
N TYR A 101 -10.50 19.03 4.39
CA TYR A 101 -11.09 18.07 5.32
C TYR A 101 -10.15 16.89 5.57
N TYR A 102 -9.56 16.32 4.53
CA TYR A 102 -8.63 15.19 4.67
C TYR A 102 -7.35 15.59 5.40
N ASP A 103 -6.75 16.74 5.08
CA ASP A 103 -5.53 17.22 5.76
C ASP A 103 -5.76 17.44 7.26
N ASN A 104 -6.86 18.09 7.64
CA ASN A 104 -7.22 18.30 9.04
C ASN A 104 -7.49 16.98 9.77
N LYS A 105 -8.21 16.05 9.13
CA LYS A 105 -8.47 14.72 9.70
C LYS A 105 -7.18 13.92 9.91
N LEU A 106 -6.23 14.01 8.99
CA LEU A 106 -4.92 13.36 9.11
C LEU A 106 -4.04 13.99 10.20
N LYS A 107 -4.22 15.28 10.47
CA LYS A 107 -3.57 16.01 11.56
C LYS A 107 -4.26 15.81 12.92
N GLY A 108 -5.40 15.12 12.96
CA GLY A 108 -6.18 14.92 14.20
C GLY A 108 -6.93 16.17 14.66
N VAL A 109 -7.19 17.12 13.77
CA VAL A 109 -7.96 18.33 14.06
C VAL A 109 -9.45 18.03 13.84
N GLU A 110 -10.29 18.25 14.85
CA GLU A 110 -11.74 18.16 14.70
C GLU A 110 -12.22 19.28 13.76
N VAL A 111 -12.85 18.89 12.65
CA VAL A 111 -13.50 19.81 11.72
C VAL A 111 -15.01 19.70 11.98
N PRO A 112 -15.71 20.81 12.27
CA PRO A 112 -17.15 20.81 12.52
C PRO A 112 -17.97 20.32 11.32
#